data_AF-A0AAU8MQQ7-F1
#
_entry.id   AF-A0AAU8MQQ7-F1
#
_cell.length_a   1.000
_cell.length_b   1.000
_cell.length_c   1.000
_cell.angle_alpha   90.00
_cell.angle_beta   90.00
_cell.angle_gamma   90.00
#
_symmetry.space_group_name_H-M   'P 1'
#
loop_
_entity.id
_entity.type
_entity.pdbx_description
1 polymer ?
#
loop_
_entity_poly.entity_id
_entity_poly.type
_entity_poly.pdbx_seq_one_letter_code
_entity_poly.pdbx_strand_id
1 'polypeptide(L)'
;MPITLYRGDTRTPDQIRTAKGFAPWVTTTPDTGRAIILRCIVPRGPAPRLPPPANDTSLQVLLDTAAPTLWDVLRNIKNEKTRRTVHVSTDTSQDTGGYSSSYVYKMSIGLNVQALGTGAVTPVASAGDLASAVKANVFFDAATLATSSLFGISGGPVNPGVEVAFLTTIPKTYITHYCEPGNTDPGSATRPWKVFAQ
;
A
#
# COMPACT_ATOMS: atom_id res chain seq x y z
N MET A 1 9.22 1.54 16.06
CA MET A 1 10.11 0.62 15.33
C MET A 1 9.64 0.55 13.89
N PRO A 2 10.50 0.34 12.88
CA PRO A 2 10.04 0.20 11.52
C PRO A 2 9.37 -1.16 11.29
N ILE A 3 8.26 -1.17 10.55
CA ILE A 3 7.60 -2.39 10.08
C ILE A 3 8.30 -2.88 8.81
N THR A 4 8.34 -4.19 8.61
CA THR A 4 8.79 -4.80 7.36
C THR A 4 7.61 -5.04 6.44
N LEU A 5 7.70 -4.57 5.20
CA LEU A 5 6.70 -4.80 4.15
C LEU A 5 7.35 -5.42 2.93
N TYR A 6 6.56 -6.14 2.16
CA TYR A 6 7.00 -6.85 0.97
C TYR A 6 6.13 -6.50 -0.23
N ARG A 7 6.71 -6.57 -1.43
CA ARG A 7 5.99 -6.39 -2.68
C ARG A 7 6.56 -7.28 -3.78
N GLY A 8 5.70 -8.08 -4.39
CA GLY A 8 5.97 -8.69 -5.69
C GLY A 8 5.91 -7.66 -6.82
N ASP A 9 6.92 -7.60 -7.68
CA ASP A 9 6.91 -6.74 -8.87
C ASP A 9 7.75 -7.38 -10.00
N THR A 10 7.31 -7.23 -11.24
CA THR A 10 8.01 -7.79 -12.41
C THR A 10 9.18 -6.94 -12.86
N ARG A 11 9.24 -5.67 -12.43
CA ARG A 11 10.36 -4.78 -12.73
C ARG A 11 11.63 -5.25 -12.03
N THR A 12 12.75 -5.13 -12.71
CA THR A 12 14.08 -5.41 -12.16
C THR A 12 14.51 -4.33 -11.15
N PRO A 13 15.49 -4.61 -10.28
CA PRO A 13 15.99 -3.63 -9.32
C PRO A 13 16.49 -2.34 -9.98
N ASP A 14 17.11 -2.41 -11.17
CA ASP A 14 17.56 -1.23 -11.91
C ASP A 14 16.39 -0.39 -12.42
N GLN A 15 15.32 -1.02 -12.88
CA GLN A 15 14.10 -0.31 -13.28
C GLN A 15 13.46 0.38 -12.08
N ILE A 16 13.43 -0.27 -10.91
CA ILE A 16 12.92 0.36 -9.67
C ILE A 16 13.80 1.51 -9.21
N ARG A 17 15.14 1.37 -9.27
CA ARG A 17 16.08 2.47 -8.99
C ARG A 17 15.85 3.68 -9.90
N THR A 18 15.72 3.42 -11.20
CA THR A 18 15.48 4.45 -12.22
C THR A 18 14.13 5.15 -12.00
N ALA A 19 13.10 4.38 -11.66
CA ALA A 19 11.77 4.91 -11.32
C ALA A 19 11.70 5.59 -9.95
N LYS A 20 12.79 5.57 -9.16
CA LYS A 20 12.89 6.10 -7.79
C LYS A 20 11.92 5.47 -6.79
N GLY A 21 11.43 4.25 -7.07
CA GLY A 21 10.56 3.49 -6.18
C GLY A 21 9.34 2.89 -6.88
N PHE A 22 8.27 2.66 -6.11
CA PHE A 22 7.01 2.10 -6.60
C PHE A 22 5.95 3.19 -6.68
N ALA A 23 5.55 3.55 -7.90
CA ALA A 23 4.39 4.40 -8.14
C ALA A 23 3.15 3.55 -8.51
N PRO A 24 1.93 4.00 -8.17
CA PRO A 24 0.71 3.45 -8.77
C PRO A 24 0.71 3.60 -10.29
N TRP A 25 -0.12 2.81 -10.98
CA TRP A 25 -0.33 2.99 -12.43
C TRP A 25 -0.86 4.38 -12.77
N VAL A 26 -1.78 4.88 -11.94
CA VAL A 26 -2.30 6.23 -12.04
C VAL A 26 -1.88 6.99 -10.79
N THR A 27 -0.86 7.83 -10.93
CA THR A 27 -0.32 8.60 -9.79
C THR A 27 -1.29 9.70 -9.40
N THR A 28 -1.62 9.77 -8.11
CA THR A 28 -2.38 10.84 -7.49
C THR A 28 -1.45 11.81 -6.76
N THR A 29 -1.87 13.05 -6.59
CA THR A 29 -1.19 13.95 -5.65
C THR A 29 -1.45 13.49 -4.21
N PRO A 30 -0.59 13.84 -3.25
CA PRO A 30 -0.87 13.60 -1.84
C PRO A 30 -2.24 14.14 -1.41
N ASP A 31 -2.67 15.28 -1.93
CA ASP A 31 -3.98 15.85 -1.59
C ASP A 31 -5.15 15.00 -2.10
N THR A 32 -5.07 14.50 -3.34
CA THR A 32 -6.07 13.56 -3.86
C THR A 32 -6.09 12.26 -3.04
N GLY A 33 -4.93 11.72 -2.68
CA GLY A 33 -4.83 10.53 -1.84
C GLY A 33 -5.47 10.74 -0.45
N ARG A 34 -5.20 11.88 0.19
CA ARG A 34 -5.84 12.25 1.47
C ARG A 34 -7.34 12.43 1.31
N ALA A 35 -7.79 13.04 0.22
CA ALA A 35 -9.21 13.24 -0.05
C ALA A 35 -9.97 11.91 -0.20
N ILE A 36 -9.36 10.86 -0.77
CA ILE A 36 -9.93 9.50 -0.80
C ILE A 36 -10.18 8.98 0.62
N ILE A 37 -9.19 9.11 1.51
CA ILE A 37 -9.30 8.68 2.91
C ILE A 37 -10.37 9.50 3.64
N LEU A 38 -10.32 10.83 3.54
CA LEU A 38 -11.25 11.73 4.21
C LEU A 38 -12.69 11.53 3.74
N ARG A 39 -12.89 11.24 2.45
CA ARG A 39 -14.21 10.89 1.88
C ARG A 39 -14.85 9.72 2.61
N CYS A 40 -14.05 8.80 3.15
CA CYS A 40 -14.50 7.59 3.82
C CYS A 40 -14.69 7.72 5.34
N ILE A 41 -14.07 8.72 5.96
CA ILE A 41 -14.11 8.93 7.43
C ILE A 41 -15.17 9.99 7.78
N VAL A 42 -15.20 11.07 7.01
CA VAL A 42 -16.13 12.17 7.18
C VAL A 42 -16.65 12.53 5.78
N PRO A 43 -17.74 11.90 5.30
CA PRO A 43 -18.27 12.13 3.96
C PRO A 43 -18.86 13.55 3.84
N ARG A 44 -17.99 14.56 3.71
CA ARG A 44 -18.31 15.97 3.54
C ARG A 44 -17.76 16.45 2.21
N GLY A 45 -18.57 17.22 1.49
CA GLY A 45 -18.17 17.81 0.23
C GLY A 45 -18.23 16.85 -0.97
N PRO A 46 -17.89 17.35 -2.17
CA PRO A 46 -17.90 16.55 -3.38
C PRO A 46 -16.88 15.42 -3.30
N ALA A 47 -17.19 14.29 -3.94
CA ALA A 47 -16.24 13.18 -4.06
C ALA A 47 -14.95 13.65 -4.76
N PRO A 48 -13.77 13.21 -4.29
CA PRO A 48 -12.53 13.48 -5.00
C PRO A 48 -12.61 12.88 -6.40
N ARG A 49 -12.18 13.66 -7.39
CA ARG A 49 -12.07 13.18 -8.77
C ARG A 49 -10.70 12.57 -8.97
N LEU A 50 -10.68 11.30 -9.35
CA LEU A 50 -9.46 10.60 -9.73
C LEU A 50 -8.98 11.11 -11.09
N PRO A 51 -7.67 11.12 -11.35
CA PRO A 51 -7.13 11.42 -12.67
C PRO A 51 -7.47 10.30 -13.68
N PRO A 52 -7.62 10.59 -14.98
CA PRO A 52 -7.70 9.56 -16.00
C PRO A 52 -6.46 8.65 -16.02
N PRO A 53 -6.60 7.34 -16.31
CA PRO A 53 -7.85 6.61 -16.58
C PRO A 53 -8.59 6.10 -15.33
N ALA A 54 -8.19 6.49 -14.11
CA ALA A 54 -8.83 6.01 -12.88
C ALA A 54 -10.21 6.64 -12.62
N ASN A 55 -10.53 7.75 -13.31
CA ASN A 55 -11.81 8.46 -13.22
C ASN A 55 -13.03 7.69 -13.77
N ASP A 56 -12.82 6.57 -14.46
CA ASP A 56 -13.88 5.71 -14.99
C ASP A 56 -13.71 4.26 -14.48
N THR A 57 -13.40 4.15 -13.19
CA THR A 57 -13.21 2.87 -12.51
C THR A 57 -14.25 2.66 -11.42
N SER A 58 -14.37 1.41 -10.96
CA SER A 58 -15.21 1.05 -9.82
C SER A 58 -14.85 1.84 -8.55
N LEU A 59 -13.61 2.30 -8.41
CA LEU A 59 -13.20 3.18 -7.31
C LEU A 59 -13.83 4.57 -7.43
N GLN A 60 -13.85 5.19 -8.62
CA GLN A 60 -14.54 6.48 -8.80
C GLN A 60 -16.03 6.35 -8.50
N VAL A 61 -16.67 5.29 -9.02
CA VAL A 61 -18.10 5.01 -8.76
C VAL A 61 -18.34 4.85 -7.25
N LEU A 62 -17.47 4.14 -6.54
CA LEU A 62 -17.56 3.99 -5.09
C LEU A 62 -17.45 5.34 -4.37
N LEU A 63 -16.48 6.18 -4.74
CA LEU A 63 -16.28 7.49 -4.12
C LEU A 63 -17.47 8.45 -4.32
N ASP A 64 -18.18 8.28 -5.43
CA ASP A 64 -19.38 9.04 -5.78
C ASP A 64 -20.64 8.59 -5.01
N THR A 65 -20.61 7.42 -4.36
CA THR A 65 -21.71 6.99 -3.46
C THR A 65 -21.82 7.91 -2.25
N ALA A 66 -22.99 7.95 -1.58
CA ALA A 66 -23.24 8.90 -0.50
C ALA A 66 -22.29 8.75 0.70
N ALA A 67 -21.98 7.52 1.10
CA ALA A 67 -21.22 7.20 2.31
C ALA A 67 -20.30 5.98 2.11
N PRO A 68 -19.25 6.07 1.25
CA PRO A 68 -18.28 5.00 1.12
C PRO A 68 -17.50 4.84 2.44
N THR A 69 -17.09 3.63 2.75
CA THR A 69 -16.22 3.35 3.91
C THR A 69 -14.80 3.02 3.48
N LEU A 70 -13.84 3.11 4.42
CA LEU A 70 -12.46 2.68 4.17
C LEU A 70 -12.40 1.18 3.81
N TRP A 71 -13.33 0.39 4.35
CA TRP A 71 -13.44 -1.03 4.04
C TRP A 71 -13.92 -1.27 2.62
N ASP A 72 -14.83 -0.45 2.10
CA ASP A 72 -15.25 -0.51 0.69
C ASP A 72 -14.09 -0.20 -0.24
N VAL A 73 -13.31 0.84 0.08
CA VAL A 73 -12.12 1.21 -0.70
C VAL A 73 -11.09 0.09 -0.67
N LEU A 74 -10.80 -0.48 0.50
CA LEU A 74 -9.84 -1.58 0.61
C LEU A 74 -10.30 -2.82 -0.18
N ARG A 75 -11.59 -3.17 -0.14
CA ARG A 75 -12.15 -4.27 -0.95
C ARG A 75 -12.05 -3.97 -2.45
N ASN A 76 -12.32 -2.73 -2.85
CA ASN A 76 -12.18 -2.30 -4.24
C ASN A 76 -10.72 -2.42 -4.72
N ILE A 77 -9.78 -1.93 -3.92
CA ILE A 77 -8.33 -2.05 -4.11
C ILE A 77 -7.91 -3.51 -4.32
N LYS A 78 -8.39 -4.43 -3.48
CA LYS A 78 -8.07 -5.86 -3.59
C LYS A 78 -8.59 -6.49 -4.89
N ASN A 79 -9.73 -6.02 -5.41
CA ASN A 79 -10.37 -6.56 -6.60
C ASN A 79 -9.86 -5.96 -7.91
N GLU A 80 -9.33 -4.73 -7.90
CA GLU A 80 -8.85 -4.06 -9.10
C GLU A 80 -7.48 -4.61 -9.54
N LYS A 81 -7.41 -5.17 -10.76
CA LYS A 81 -6.19 -5.78 -11.34
C LYS A 81 -5.72 -5.11 -12.63
N THR A 82 -6.40 -4.06 -13.09
CA THR A 82 -6.04 -3.37 -14.34
C THR A 82 -4.97 -2.30 -14.11
N ARG A 83 -4.37 -1.78 -15.20
CA ARG A 83 -3.41 -0.67 -15.17
C ARG A 83 -4.05 0.70 -14.88
N ARG A 84 -5.07 0.73 -14.01
CA ARG A 84 -5.86 1.91 -13.63
C ARG A 84 -5.87 2.15 -12.12
N THR A 85 -5.09 1.37 -11.36
CA THR A 85 -5.02 1.52 -9.90
C THR A 85 -4.34 2.82 -9.49
N VAL A 86 -4.88 3.44 -8.43
CA VAL A 86 -4.30 4.62 -7.76
C VAL A 86 -3.53 4.27 -6.49
N HIS A 87 -3.26 2.97 -6.27
CA HIS A 87 -2.56 2.47 -5.11
C HIS A 87 -1.37 1.58 -5.50
N VAL A 88 -0.43 1.44 -4.55
CA VAL A 88 0.63 0.43 -4.55
C VAL A 88 0.32 -0.57 -3.44
N SER A 89 0.04 -1.81 -3.84
CA SER A 89 -0.22 -2.93 -2.93
C SER A 89 1.09 -3.49 -2.36
N THR A 90 1.10 -3.75 -1.07
CA THR A 90 2.20 -4.40 -0.34
C THR A 90 1.61 -5.30 0.75
N ASP A 91 2.42 -6.20 1.30
CA ASP A 91 1.98 -7.14 2.32
C ASP A 91 3.01 -7.23 3.47
N THR A 92 2.57 -7.58 4.68
CA THR A 92 3.48 -7.86 5.80
C THR A 92 4.18 -9.23 5.70
N SER A 93 3.75 -10.09 4.77
CA SER A 93 4.38 -11.37 4.45
C SER A 93 5.12 -11.34 3.12
N GLN A 94 6.21 -12.10 3.07
CA GLN A 94 7.01 -12.29 1.86
C GLN A 94 6.33 -13.15 0.79
N ASP A 95 5.20 -13.79 1.10
CA ASP A 95 4.40 -14.61 0.18
C ASP A 95 3.62 -13.76 -0.86
N THR A 96 3.94 -12.47 -0.94
CA THR A 96 3.40 -11.52 -1.91
C THR A 96 4.16 -11.60 -3.24
N GLY A 97 3.43 -11.81 -4.33
CA GLY A 97 4.00 -11.83 -5.69
C GLY A 97 4.04 -13.20 -6.33
N GLY A 98 2.88 -13.86 -6.40
CA GLY A 98 2.69 -15.17 -7.03
C GLY A 98 3.66 -15.45 -8.19
N TYR A 99 4.33 -16.60 -8.06
CA TYR A 99 5.10 -17.30 -9.09
C TYR A 99 6.53 -16.84 -9.40
N SER A 100 7.27 -17.79 -9.99
CA SER A 100 8.69 -17.79 -10.37
C SER A 100 9.17 -16.73 -11.35
N SER A 101 8.29 -15.82 -11.75
CA SER A 101 8.57 -14.79 -12.76
C SER A 101 8.68 -13.36 -12.19
N SER A 102 8.45 -13.17 -10.89
CA SER A 102 8.49 -11.84 -10.24
C SER A 102 9.58 -11.71 -9.18
N TYR A 103 10.14 -10.51 -9.05
CA TYR A 103 11.00 -10.15 -7.93
C TYR A 103 10.14 -9.92 -6.68
N VAL A 104 10.71 -10.19 -5.50
CA VAL A 104 10.09 -9.81 -4.22
C VAL A 104 10.98 -8.77 -3.58
N TYR A 105 10.43 -7.60 -3.30
CA TYR A 105 11.13 -6.49 -2.67
C TYR A 105 10.76 -6.40 -1.20
N LYS A 106 11.76 -6.21 -0.33
CA LYS A 106 11.62 -6.05 1.11
C LYS A 106 11.91 -4.61 1.52
N MET A 107 11.00 -4.02 2.26
CA MET A 107 11.03 -2.63 2.70
C MET A 107 11.05 -2.53 4.23
N SER A 108 11.62 -1.44 4.75
CA SER A 108 11.61 -1.11 6.17
C SER A 108 11.11 0.32 6.35
N ILE A 109 9.96 0.50 7.00
CA ILE A 109 9.25 1.79 7.03
C ILE A 109 8.77 2.09 8.46
N GLY A 110 9.03 3.30 8.95
CA GLY A 110 8.40 3.80 10.17
C GLY A 110 6.99 4.30 9.84
N LEU A 111 5.97 3.70 10.47
CA LEU A 111 4.57 4.06 10.25
C LEU A 111 3.86 4.29 11.60
N ASN A 112 2.85 5.14 11.55
CA ASN A 112 1.79 5.26 12.54
C ASN A 112 0.47 4.76 11.94
N VAL A 113 -0.49 4.40 12.80
CA VAL A 113 -1.80 3.88 12.40
C VAL A 113 -2.92 4.53 13.24
N GLN A 114 -4.09 4.67 12.62
CA GLN A 114 -5.36 5.00 13.24
C GLN A 114 -6.43 4.00 12.81
N ALA A 115 -7.08 3.36 13.79
CA ALA A 115 -8.16 2.43 13.53
C ALA A 115 -9.35 3.14 12.88
N LEU A 116 -9.90 2.62 11.77
CA LEU A 116 -10.96 3.30 11.01
C LEU A 116 -10.62 4.73 10.54
N GLY A 117 -9.33 5.12 10.56
CA GLY A 117 -8.94 6.51 10.32
C GLY A 117 -9.40 7.49 11.39
N THR A 118 -9.81 7.00 12.56
CA THR A 118 -10.27 7.81 13.69
C THR A 118 -9.60 7.33 14.99
N GLY A 119 -9.55 8.19 16.00
CA GLY A 119 -8.98 7.81 17.30
C GLY A 119 -7.48 8.06 17.42
N ALA A 120 -6.86 7.38 18.37
CA ALA A 120 -5.47 7.61 18.74
C ALA A 120 -4.51 7.20 17.63
N VAL A 121 -3.50 8.04 17.42
CA VAL A 121 -2.37 7.72 16.55
C VAL A 121 -1.41 6.84 17.35
N THR A 122 -1.17 5.63 16.89
CA THR A 122 -0.23 4.71 17.53
C THR A 122 0.88 4.31 16.57
N PRO A 123 2.13 4.14 17.03
CA PRO A 123 3.20 3.61 16.19
C PRO A 123 2.90 2.17 15.80
N VAL A 124 3.22 1.81 14.56
CA VAL A 124 3.15 0.42 14.09
C VAL A 124 4.39 -0.32 14.56
N ALA A 125 4.21 -1.36 15.36
CA ALA A 125 5.28 -2.22 15.86
C ALA A 125 5.24 -3.63 15.25
N SER A 126 4.08 -4.06 14.74
CA SER A 126 3.84 -5.39 14.20
C SER A 126 2.75 -5.39 13.13
N ALA A 127 2.63 -6.51 12.39
CA ALA A 127 1.52 -6.71 11.46
C ALA A 127 0.15 -6.65 12.17
N GLY A 128 0.09 -7.02 13.46
CA GLY A 128 -1.14 -6.97 14.26
C GLY A 128 -1.73 -5.57 14.40
N ASP A 129 -0.90 -4.53 14.38
CA ASP A 129 -1.34 -3.13 14.48
C ASP A 129 -2.03 -2.65 13.20
N LEU A 130 -1.70 -3.26 12.06
CA LEU A 130 -2.28 -2.98 10.76
C LEU A 130 -3.48 -3.89 10.45
N ALA A 131 -3.53 -5.05 11.08
CA ALA A 131 -4.54 -6.07 10.83
C ALA A 131 -5.93 -5.66 11.28
N SER A 132 -6.93 -6.10 10.52
CA SER A 132 -8.33 -6.04 10.93
C SER A 132 -9.18 -6.85 9.95
N ALA A 133 -9.95 -7.81 10.48
CA ALA A 133 -10.79 -8.70 9.66
C ALA A 133 -12.10 -8.05 9.19
N VAL A 134 -12.58 -7.03 9.89
CA VAL A 134 -13.93 -6.47 9.73
C VAL A 134 -13.95 -4.98 9.40
N LYS A 135 -12.78 -4.35 9.37
CA LYS A 135 -12.57 -2.90 9.22
C LYS A 135 -11.26 -2.64 8.49
N ALA A 136 -11.10 -1.44 7.95
CA ALA A 136 -9.83 -0.95 7.43
C ALA A 136 -9.25 0.14 8.33
N ASN A 137 -7.93 0.19 8.41
CA ASN A 137 -7.17 1.18 9.18
C ASN A 137 -6.47 2.16 8.23
N VAL A 138 -6.18 3.36 8.71
CA VAL A 138 -5.35 4.33 7.98
C VAL A 138 -3.96 4.31 8.59
N PHE A 139 -2.93 4.22 7.75
CA PHE A 139 -1.54 4.32 8.18
C PHE A 139 -0.83 5.48 7.49
N PHE A 140 0.23 6.00 8.10
CA PHE A 140 0.98 7.13 7.55
C PHE A 140 2.37 7.29 8.22
N ASP A 141 3.30 8.00 7.58
CA ASP A 141 4.72 8.09 8.00
C ASP A 141 5.05 9.25 8.97
N ALA A 142 4.17 10.23 9.15
CA ALA A 142 4.38 11.35 10.06
C ALA A 142 3.46 11.30 11.30
N ALA A 143 3.44 12.35 12.11
CA ALA A 143 2.60 12.43 13.31
C ALA A 143 1.10 12.45 12.99
N THR A 144 0.72 12.92 11.79
CA THR A 144 -0.67 12.99 11.32
C THR A 144 -0.75 12.71 9.84
N LEU A 145 -1.91 12.25 9.35
CA LEU A 145 -2.19 12.11 7.92
C LEU A 145 -1.91 13.41 7.12
N ALA A 146 -2.21 14.57 7.73
CA ALA A 146 -2.03 15.88 7.09
C ALA A 146 -0.56 16.22 6.83
N THR A 147 0.34 15.79 7.71
CA THR A 147 1.79 16.07 7.61
C THR A 147 2.58 14.95 6.93
N SER A 148 1.90 13.86 6.56
CA SER A 148 2.52 12.65 6.03
C SER A 148 2.78 12.74 4.53
N SER A 149 3.92 12.20 4.11
CA SER A 149 4.32 12.08 2.70
C SER A 149 3.98 10.71 2.11
N LEU A 150 3.84 9.72 2.99
CA LEU A 150 3.54 8.33 2.66
C LEU A 150 2.38 7.87 3.54
N PHE A 151 1.30 7.42 2.91
CA PHE A 151 0.09 7.00 3.63
C PHE A 151 -0.78 6.08 2.78
N GLY A 152 -1.73 5.42 3.44
CA GLY A 152 -2.64 4.51 2.77
C GLY A 152 -3.63 3.83 3.71
N ILE A 153 -4.14 2.71 3.24
CA ILE A 153 -5.18 1.93 3.91
C ILE A 153 -4.66 0.50 4.10
N SER A 154 -4.87 -0.06 5.29
CA SER A 154 -4.51 -1.44 5.61
C SER A 154 -5.70 -2.23 6.13
N GLY A 155 -5.65 -3.56 5.97
CA GLY A 155 -6.64 -4.45 6.55
C GLY A 155 -6.65 -5.85 5.93
N GLY A 156 -7.26 -6.78 6.66
CA GLY A 156 -7.15 -8.21 6.42
C GLY A 156 -6.66 -8.96 7.67
N PRO A 157 -6.66 -10.30 7.63
CA PRO A 157 -6.10 -11.13 8.70
C PRO A 157 -4.57 -11.00 8.75
N VAL A 158 -3.96 -11.36 9.89
CA VAL A 158 -2.49 -11.41 10.05
C VAL A 158 -1.88 -12.55 9.23
N ASN A 159 -2.60 -13.65 9.04
CA ASN A 159 -2.14 -14.84 8.34
C ASN A 159 -2.88 -14.97 6.99
N PRO A 160 -2.19 -15.08 5.84
CA PRO A 160 -0.72 -15.14 5.68
C PRO A 160 -0.02 -13.79 5.85
N GLY A 161 -0.73 -12.69 5.69
CA GLY A 161 -0.20 -11.35 5.88
C GLY A 161 -1.27 -10.28 5.68
N VAL A 162 -0.97 -9.07 6.14
CA VAL A 162 -1.88 -7.92 6.08
C VAL A 162 -1.58 -7.11 4.84
N GLU A 163 -2.60 -6.86 4.03
CA GLU A 163 -2.52 -5.93 2.91
C GLU A 163 -2.32 -4.50 3.43
N VAL A 164 -1.31 -3.83 2.88
CA VAL A 164 -0.94 -2.44 3.16
C VAL A 164 -0.89 -1.70 1.82
N ALA A 165 -1.98 -1.03 1.48
CA ALA A 165 -2.16 -0.35 0.19
C ALA A 165 -1.83 1.14 0.30
N PHE A 166 -0.70 1.54 -0.26
CA PHE A 166 -0.27 2.94 -0.30
C PHE A 166 -1.04 3.71 -1.36
N LEU A 167 -1.59 4.87 -1.00
CA LEU A 167 -2.23 5.81 -1.95
C LEU A 167 -1.23 6.86 -2.47
N THR A 168 0.06 6.57 -2.30
CA THR A 168 1.21 7.42 -2.60
C THR A 168 2.31 6.57 -3.21
N THR A 169 3.25 7.20 -3.90
CA THR A 169 4.47 6.53 -4.34
C THR A 169 5.29 6.12 -3.13
N ILE A 170 5.81 4.88 -3.13
CA ILE A 170 6.76 4.40 -2.12
C ILE A 170 8.18 4.71 -2.63
N PRO A 171 8.93 5.61 -1.98
CA PRO A 171 10.31 5.93 -2.37
C PRO A 171 11.25 4.72 -2.30
N LYS A 172 12.23 4.66 -3.21
CA LYS A 172 13.26 3.60 -3.20
C LYS A 172 14.09 3.56 -1.90
N THR A 173 14.16 4.67 -1.15
CA THR A 173 14.89 4.77 0.13
C THR A 173 14.37 3.80 1.20
N TYR A 174 13.13 3.35 1.07
CA TYR A 174 12.55 2.34 1.97
C TYR A 174 12.87 0.90 1.56
N ILE A 175 13.32 0.66 0.33
CA ILE A 175 13.62 -0.67 -0.19
C ILE A 175 15.00 -1.09 0.32
N THR A 176 15.05 -2.17 1.07
CA THR A 176 16.28 -2.66 1.72
C THR A 176 16.90 -3.83 0.97
N HIS A 177 16.06 -4.75 0.48
CA HIS A 177 16.49 -5.98 -0.17
C HIS A 177 15.53 -6.38 -1.28
N TYR A 178 15.98 -7.29 -2.13
CA TYR A 178 15.15 -7.99 -3.10
C TYR A 178 15.55 -9.46 -3.22
N CYS A 179 14.62 -10.30 -3.64
CA CYS A 179 14.86 -11.64 -4.14
C CYS A 179 14.56 -11.67 -5.63
N GLU A 180 15.41 -12.37 -6.39
CA GLU A 180 15.16 -12.63 -7.81
C GLU A 180 13.94 -13.54 -8.02
N PRO A 181 13.36 -13.57 -9.23
CA PRO A 181 12.34 -14.54 -9.58
C PRO A 181 12.79 -15.98 -9.33
N GLY A 182 11.92 -16.81 -8.76
CA GLY A 182 12.25 -18.21 -8.44
C GLY A 182 11.07 -18.99 -7.86
N ASN A 183 11.14 -20.33 -7.93
CA ASN A 183 10.10 -21.25 -7.47
C ASN A 183 10.16 -21.56 -5.97
N THR A 184 11.15 -21.05 -5.25
CA THR A 184 11.32 -21.28 -3.80
C THR A 184 11.02 -20.01 -3.00
N ASP A 185 10.87 -20.18 -1.68
CA ASP A 185 10.54 -19.09 -0.77
C ASP A 185 11.61 -17.99 -0.79
N PRO A 186 11.22 -16.70 -0.84
CA PRO A 186 12.15 -15.60 -0.66
C PRO A 186 12.94 -15.72 0.64
N GLY A 187 14.24 -15.46 0.59
CA GLY A 187 15.14 -15.58 1.74
C GLY A 187 15.57 -17.01 2.06
N SER A 188 15.11 -18.02 1.33
CA SER A 188 15.66 -19.37 1.42
C SER A 188 17.10 -19.43 0.92
N ALA A 189 17.81 -20.52 1.24
CA ALA A 189 19.19 -20.73 0.80
C ALA A 189 19.35 -20.69 -0.74
N THR A 190 18.33 -21.13 -1.48
CA THR A 190 18.33 -21.17 -2.96
C THR A 190 17.76 -19.90 -3.60
N ARG A 191 17.13 -19.02 -2.80
CA ARG A 191 16.61 -17.72 -3.23
C ARG A 191 16.91 -16.66 -2.16
N PRO A 192 18.20 -16.34 -1.92
CA PRO A 192 18.60 -15.48 -0.83
C PRO A 192 18.25 -14.01 -1.10
N TRP A 193 18.10 -13.25 -0.01
CA TRP A 193 17.97 -11.80 -0.08
C TRP A 193 19.25 -11.15 -0.59
N LYS A 194 19.11 -10.28 -1.59
CA LYS A 194 20.17 -9.41 -2.10
C LYS A 194 19.93 -7.98 -1.64
N VAL A 195 20.98 -7.27 -1.24
CA VAL A 195 20.89 -5.87 -0.81
C VAL A 195 20.41 -5.00 -1.97
N PHE A 196 19.41 -4.17 -1.72
CA PHE A 196 18.97 -3.17 -2.69
C PHE A 196 19.84 -1.92 -2.53
N ALA A 197 20.92 -1.84 -3.31
CA ALA A 197 21.76 -0.64 -3.36
C ALA A 197 20.91 0.57 -3.82
N GLN A 198 21.03 1.68 -3.09
CA GLN A 198 20.29 2.92 -3.28
C GLN A 198 20.77 3.71 -4.49
#